data_AF-R7TZH3-F1
#
_entry.id   AF-R7TZH3-F1
#
_cell.length_a   1.000
_cell.length_b   1.000
_cell.length_c   1.000
_cell.angle_alpha   90.00
_cell.angle_beta   90.00
_cell.angle_gamma   90.00
#
_symmetry.space_group_name_H-M   'P 1'
#
loop_
_entity.id
_entity.type
_entity.pdbx_description
1 polymer ?
#
loop_
_entity_poly.entity_id
_entity_poly.type
_entity_poly.pdbx_seq_one_letter_code
_entity_poly.pdbx_strand_id
1 'polypeptide(L)'
;MTAIRICAGLFAFLGGLAMLVPILAIDESKYCDGNTCSEPVLGAMKSAFTNPDFRIFSLANVATFMATFFLETGAIYYVTMLMGMSEATASLIMIVMFGCSFACYPFIVKLTRRIPKINMQMFAMLLHGILFALIPLCTVLPDAALTGWVIILLLAIPTAINSILPTAIMADIAKSDGNRTGSHKEG
;
A
#
# COMPACT_ATOMS: atom_id res chain seq x y z
N MET A 1 11.22 25.20 17.70
CA MET A 1 11.73 23.94 18.29
C MET A 1 10.81 23.37 19.38
N THR A 2 10.15 24.19 20.20
CA THR A 2 9.23 23.74 21.28
C THR A 2 7.98 23.03 20.76
N ALA A 3 7.36 23.51 19.67
CA ALA A 3 6.17 22.88 19.08
C ALA A 3 6.42 21.43 18.62
N ILE A 4 7.54 21.16 17.96
CA ILE A 4 7.92 19.80 17.51
C ILE A 4 8.09 18.86 18.71
N ARG A 5 8.70 19.33 19.80
CA ARG A 5 8.88 18.53 21.03
C ARG A 5 7.55 18.17 21.69
N ILE A 6 6.59 19.11 21.70
CA ILE A 6 5.24 18.87 22.23
C ILE A 6 4.50 17.84 21.37
N CYS A 7 4.53 17.98 20.04
CA CYS A 7 3.94 16.99 19.14
C CYS A 7 4.57 15.61 19.32
N ALA A 8 5.90 15.54 19.43
CA ALA A 8 6.61 14.27 19.66
C ALA A 8 6.22 13.63 21.00
N GLY A 9 6.11 14.43 22.07
CA GLY A 9 5.65 13.94 23.38
C GLY A 9 4.23 13.40 23.34
N LEU A 10 3.32 14.07 22.61
CA LEU A 10 1.94 13.62 22.40
C LEU A 10 1.87 12.28 21.65
N PHE A 11 2.60 12.15 20.54
CA PHE A 11 2.67 10.90 19.79
C PHE A 11 3.28 9.76 20.61
N ALA A 12 4.32 10.03 21.40
CA ALA A 12 4.95 9.04 22.27
C ALA A 12 3.98 8.55 23.36
N PHE A 13 3.23 9.46 23.98
CA PHE A 13 2.25 9.12 25.01
C PHE A 13 1.09 8.28 24.43
N LEU A 14 0.53 8.71 23.30
CA LEU A 14 -0.53 7.96 22.59
C LEU A 14 -0.05 6.59 22.12
N GLY A 15 1.18 6.51 21.58
CA GLY A 15 1.79 5.25 21.16
C GLY A 15 2.01 4.29 22.34
N GLY A 16 2.46 4.81 23.49
CA GLY A 16 2.59 4.03 24.72
C GLY A 16 1.26 3.48 25.21
N LEU A 17 0.18 4.27 25.14
CA LEU A 17 -1.16 3.81 25.48
C LEU A 17 -1.65 2.70 24.54
N ALA A 18 -1.39 2.84 23.23
CA ALA A 18 -1.75 1.83 22.24
C ALA A 18 -0.99 0.51 22.44
N MET A 19 0.28 0.56 22.87
CA MET A 19 1.07 -0.64 23.20
C MET A 19 0.54 -1.43 24.41
N LEU A 20 -0.23 -0.80 25.30
CA LEU A 20 -0.88 -1.51 26.41
C LEU A 20 -2.03 -2.40 25.93
N VAL A 21 -2.66 -2.09 24.79
CA VAL A 21 -3.77 -2.87 24.24
C VAL A 21 -3.37 -4.32 23.92
N PRO A 22 -2.33 -4.61 23.13
CA PRO A 22 -1.93 -6.00 22.86
C PRO A 22 -1.45 -6.73 24.12
N ILE A 23 -0.80 -6.05 25.07
CA ILE A 23 -0.36 -6.66 26.35
C ILE A 23 -1.54 -7.17 27.18
N LEU A 24 -2.67 -6.44 27.16
CA LEU A 24 -3.85 -6.79 27.93
C LEU A 24 -4.83 -7.70 27.17
N ALA A 25 -4.81 -7.67 25.83
CA ALA A 25 -5.79 -8.34 24.98
C ALA A 25 -5.27 -9.64 24.32
N ILE A 26 -3.96 -9.80 24.14
CA ILE A 26 -3.38 -10.97 23.47
C ILE A 26 -2.95 -11.99 24.52
N ASP A 27 -3.69 -13.09 24.57
CA ASP A 27 -3.38 -14.26 25.39
C ASP A 27 -2.58 -15.27 24.55
N GLU A 28 -1.25 -15.14 24.54
CA GLU A 28 -0.35 -15.98 23.73
C GLU A 28 -0.56 -17.49 23.97
N SER A 29 -0.99 -17.88 25.18
CA SER A 29 -1.31 -19.26 25.55
C SER A 29 -2.44 -19.88 24.72
N LYS A 30 -3.33 -19.06 24.15
CA LYS A 30 -4.52 -19.52 23.44
C LYS A 30 -4.35 -19.49 21.91
N TYR A 31 -3.36 -18.75 21.42
CA TYR A 31 -3.16 -18.50 19.98
C TYR A 31 -1.86 -19.07 19.43
N CYS A 32 -0.89 -19.46 20.27
CA CYS A 32 0.27 -20.22 19.82
C CYS A 32 -0.02 -21.72 19.83
N ASP A 33 -0.40 -22.27 18.67
CA ASP A 33 -0.14 -23.68 18.40
C ASP A 33 1.39 -23.84 18.30
N GLY A 34 2.00 -24.57 19.23
CA GLY A 34 3.45 -24.80 19.34
C GLY A 34 4.07 -25.61 18.19
N ASN A 35 3.56 -25.48 16.97
CA ASN A 35 4.14 -26.06 15.78
C ASN A 35 5.41 -25.29 15.41
N THR A 36 6.54 -25.81 15.88
CA THR A 36 7.86 -25.34 15.46
C THR A 36 8.01 -25.54 13.95
N CYS A 37 8.09 -24.46 13.18
CA CYS A 37 8.60 -24.52 11.82
C CYS A 37 10.04 -25.06 11.86
N SER A 38 10.19 -26.35 11.58
CA SER A 38 11.49 -27.04 11.61
C SER A 38 12.34 -26.78 10.36
N GLU A 39 11.92 -25.86 9.47
CA GLU A 39 12.73 -25.46 8.32
C GLU A 39 13.60 -24.23 8.65
N PRO A 40 14.88 -24.22 8.24
CA PRO A 40 15.72 -23.04 8.38
C PRO A 40 15.10 -21.87 7.60
N VAL A 41 15.08 -20.67 8.20
CA VAL A 41 14.48 -19.44 7.65
C VAL A 41 14.89 -19.16 6.20
N LEU A 42 16.17 -19.40 5.87
CA LEU A 42 16.69 -19.25 4.51
C LEU A 42 16.09 -20.27 3.51
N GLY A 43 15.81 -21.49 3.96
CA GLY A 43 15.13 -22.53 3.17
C GLY A 43 13.66 -22.18 2.93
N ALA A 44 12.97 -21.69 3.95
CA ALA A 44 11.58 -21.23 3.85
C ALA A 44 11.43 -20.04 2.88
N MET A 45 12.36 -19.07 2.93
CA MET A 45 12.43 -17.95 1.99
C MET A 45 12.67 -18.44 0.56
N LYS A 46 13.67 -19.31 0.33
CA LYS A 46 13.97 -19.84 -1.01
C LYS A 46 12.77 -20.61 -1.59
N SER A 47 12.08 -21.36 -0.75
CA SER A 47 10.84 -22.06 -1.09
C SER A 47 9.72 -21.08 -1.46
N ALA A 48 9.53 -19.99 -0.70
CA ALA A 48 8.55 -18.95 -1.02
C ALA A 48 8.82 -18.28 -2.38
N PHE A 49 10.08 -17.95 -2.68
CA PHE A 49 10.47 -17.39 -4.00
C PHE A 49 10.36 -18.37 -5.17
N THR A 50 10.19 -19.67 -4.91
CA THR A 50 9.95 -20.67 -5.95
C THR A 50 8.49 -20.65 -6.43
N ASN A 51 7.56 -20.11 -5.62
CA ASN A 51 6.16 -20.01 -6.00
C ASN A 51 5.99 -18.90 -7.08
N PRO A 52 5.46 -19.24 -8.28
CA PRO A 52 5.26 -18.26 -9.35
C PRO A 52 4.33 -17.12 -8.95
N ASP A 53 3.30 -17.40 -8.15
CA ASP A 53 2.34 -16.39 -7.68
C ASP A 53 3.01 -15.41 -6.72
N PHE A 54 3.86 -15.91 -5.82
CA PHE A 54 4.66 -15.07 -4.91
C PHE A 54 5.64 -14.19 -5.66
N ARG A 55 6.27 -14.71 -6.72
CA ARG A 55 7.24 -13.94 -7.51
C ARG A 55 6.57 -12.81 -8.30
N ILE A 56 5.43 -13.08 -8.94
CA ILE A 56 4.65 -12.08 -9.67
C ILE A 56 4.12 -11.01 -8.71
N PHE A 57 3.53 -11.44 -7.58
CA PHE A 57 3.04 -10.54 -6.55
C PHE A 57 4.15 -9.64 -5.99
N SER A 58 5.29 -10.23 -5.61
CA SER A 58 6.40 -9.48 -5.03
C SER A 58 6.93 -8.41 -5.98
N LEU A 59 7.09 -8.74 -7.27
CA LEU A 59 7.51 -7.77 -8.27
C LEU A 59 6.51 -6.62 -8.41
N ALA A 60 5.22 -6.94 -8.53
CA ALA A 60 4.17 -5.93 -8.63
C ALA A 60 4.07 -5.06 -7.37
N ASN A 61 4.23 -5.67 -6.20
CA ASN A 61 4.19 -4.97 -4.92
C ASN A 61 5.37 -3.99 -4.79
N VAL A 62 6.59 -4.43 -5.08
CA VAL A 62 7.79 -3.56 -5.04
C VAL A 62 7.67 -2.42 -6.05
N ALA A 63 7.26 -2.71 -7.29
CA ALA A 63 7.11 -1.70 -8.32
C ALA A 63 6.09 -0.62 -7.91
N THR A 64 4.95 -1.04 -7.36
CA THR A 64 3.90 -0.09 -6.97
C THR A 64 4.23 0.65 -5.67
N PHE A 65 4.97 0.01 -4.75
CA PHE A 65 5.52 0.66 -3.56
C PHE A 65 6.50 1.77 -3.93
N MET A 66 7.43 1.50 -4.86
CA MET A 66 8.34 2.50 -5.41
C MET A 66 7.58 3.65 -6.09
N ALA A 67 6.58 3.34 -6.91
CA ALA A 67 5.77 4.36 -7.58
C ALA A 67 5.04 5.28 -6.57
N THR A 68 4.48 4.70 -5.52
CA THR A 68 3.81 5.45 -4.45
C THR A 68 4.80 6.34 -3.70
N PHE A 69 6.00 5.85 -3.40
CA PHE A 69 7.04 6.63 -2.74
C PHE A 69 7.49 7.83 -3.59
N PHE A 70 7.67 7.64 -4.90
CA PHE A 70 7.97 8.74 -5.83
C PHE A 70 6.82 9.73 -5.93
N LEU A 71 5.57 9.25 -5.91
CA LEU A 71 4.39 10.11 -5.89
C LEU A 71 4.39 10.98 -4.63
N GLU A 72 4.60 10.42 -3.44
CA GLU A 72 4.59 11.16 -2.18
C GLU A 72 5.74 12.17 -2.07
N THR A 73 6.95 11.75 -2.43
CA THR A 73 8.14 12.63 -2.37
C THR A 73 8.14 13.69 -3.46
N GLY A 74 7.59 13.37 -4.64
CA GLY A 74 7.48 14.27 -5.79
C GLY A 74 6.21 15.10 -5.84
N ALA A 75 5.20 14.85 -4.97
CA ALA A 75 3.87 15.46 -5.05
C ALA A 75 3.90 16.99 -5.16
N ILE A 76 4.70 17.64 -4.31
CA ILE A 76 4.84 19.11 -4.32
C ILE A 76 5.43 19.56 -5.65
N TYR A 77 6.46 18.90 -6.15
CA TYR A 77 7.08 19.20 -7.44
C TYR A 77 6.09 19.00 -8.60
N TYR A 78 5.32 17.91 -8.59
CA TYR A 78 4.32 17.64 -9.62
C TYR A 78 3.24 18.72 -9.69
N VAL A 79 2.74 19.16 -8.54
CA VAL A 79 1.68 20.16 -8.49
C VAL A 79 2.20 21.59 -8.73
N THR A 80 3.37 21.94 -8.20
CA THR A 80 3.90 23.31 -8.33
C THR A 80 4.59 23.54 -9.67
N MET A 81 5.49 22.65 -10.08
CA MET A 81 6.34 22.85 -11.27
C MET A 81 5.69 22.37 -12.56
N LEU A 82 4.90 21.29 -12.53
CA LEU A 82 4.23 20.81 -13.76
C LEU A 82 2.83 21.38 -13.94
N MET A 83 2.06 21.55 -12.86
CA MET A 83 0.67 22.01 -12.94
C MET A 83 0.53 23.53 -12.72
N GLY A 84 1.61 24.21 -12.29
CA GLY A 84 1.63 25.66 -12.06
C GLY A 84 0.75 26.11 -10.89
N MET A 85 0.42 25.21 -9.97
CA MET A 85 -0.49 25.47 -8.86
C MET A 85 0.25 25.87 -7.59
N SER A 86 -0.47 26.43 -6.62
CA SER A 86 0.12 26.79 -5.33
C SER A 86 0.48 25.56 -4.49
N GLU A 87 1.49 25.69 -3.63
CA GLU A 87 1.90 24.63 -2.69
C GLU A 87 0.76 24.23 -1.73
N ALA A 88 -0.07 25.19 -1.31
CA ALA A 88 -1.25 24.92 -0.51
C ALA A 88 -2.23 23.99 -1.25
N THR A 89 -2.33 24.12 -2.57
CA THR A 89 -3.15 23.24 -3.39
C THR A 89 -2.57 21.83 -3.50
N ALA A 90 -1.24 21.67 -3.48
CA ALA A 90 -0.60 20.36 -3.46
C ALA A 90 -0.98 19.54 -2.22
N SER A 91 -0.94 20.19 -1.05
CA SER A 91 -1.37 19.57 0.21
C SER A 91 -2.85 19.19 0.17
N LEU A 92 -3.70 20.08 -0.35
CA LEU A 92 -5.14 19.82 -0.48
C LEU A 92 -5.44 18.66 -1.44
N ILE A 93 -4.75 18.60 -2.58
CA ILE A 93 -4.88 17.52 -3.56
C ILE A 93 -4.52 16.16 -2.94
N MET A 94 -3.44 16.09 -2.16
CA MET A 94 -3.06 14.84 -1.47
C MET A 94 -4.13 14.41 -0.48
N ILE A 95 -4.67 15.34 0.32
CA ILE A 95 -5.78 15.05 1.26
C ILE A 95 -7.00 14.51 0.51
N VAL A 96 -7.37 15.15 -0.60
CA VAL A 96 -8.50 14.71 -1.44
C VAL A 96 -8.23 13.34 -2.07
N MET A 97 -7.02 13.10 -2.58
CA MET A 97 -6.62 11.80 -3.16
C MET A 97 -6.74 10.68 -2.12
N PHE A 98 -6.19 10.86 -0.92
CA PHE A 98 -6.32 9.87 0.15
C PHE A 98 -7.78 9.70 0.59
N GLY A 99 -8.54 10.79 0.72
CA GLY A 99 -9.97 10.74 1.03
C GLY A 99 -10.78 9.97 -0.01
N CYS A 100 -10.54 10.22 -1.30
CA CYS A 100 -11.15 9.47 -2.40
C CYS A 100 -10.74 7.99 -2.39
N SER A 101 -9.47 7.70 -2.06
CA SER A 101 -8.98 6.33 -1.93
C SER A 101 -9.80 5.56 -0.89
N PHE A 102 -10.03 6.14 0.31
CA PHE A 102 -10.91 5.54 1.32
C PHE A 102 -12.35 5.32 0.83
N ALA A 103 -12.91 6.28 0.08
CA ALA A 103 -14.24 6.13 -0.49
C ALA A 103 -14.34 4.97 -1.51
N CYS A 104 -13.23 4.63 -2.17
CA CYS A 104 -13.15 3.50 -3.09
C CYS A 104 -13.04 2.13 -2.40
N TYR A 105 -12.70 2.05 -1.11
CA TYR A 105 -12.50 0.79 -0.38
C TYR A 105 -13.68 -0.20 -0.48
N PRO A 106 -14.93 0.19 -0.20
CA PRO A 106 -16.06 -0.75 -0.29
C PRO A 106 -16.25 -1.29 -1.71
N PHE A 107 -15.97 -0.47 -2.73
CA PHE A 107 -16.05 -0.87 -4.12
C PHE A 107 -14.96 -1.91 -4.46
N ILE A 108 -13.72 -1.65 -4.06
CA ILE A 108 -12.59 -2.57 -4.26
C ILE A 108 -12.85 -3.91 -3.54
N VAL A 109 -13.31 -3.88 -2.28
CA VAL A 109 -13.64 -5.08 -1.51
C VAL A 109 -14.79 -5.88 -2.13
N LYS A 110 -15.77 -5.23 -2.76
CA LYS A 110 -16.81 -5.94 -3.50
C LYS A 110 -16.26 -6.58 -4.78
N LEU A 111 -15.30 -5.92 -5.44
CA LEU A 111 -14.70 -6.40 -6.68
C LEU A 111 -13.79 -7.61 -6.48
N THR A 112 -13.11 -7.72 -5.33
CA THR A 112 -12.29 -8.90 -4.98
C THR A 112 -13.10 -10.19 -4.86
N ARG A 113 -14.44 -10.11 -4.72
CA ARG A 113 -15.32 -11.30 -4.75
C ARG A 113 -15.48 -11.89 -6.15
N ARG A 114 -15.20 -11.11 -7.20
CA ARG A 114 -15.39 -11.53 -8.61
C ARG A 114 -14.07 -11.66 -9.37
N ILE A 115 -13.06 -10.88 -9.00
CA ILE A 115 -11.77 -10.83 -9.68
C ILE A 115 -10.69 -11.34 -8.72
N PRO A 116 -9.76 -12.21 -9.16
CA PRO A 116 -8.66 -12.66 -8.32
C PRO A 116 -7.79 -11.48 -7.88
N LYS A 117 -7.41 -11.48 -6.59
CA LYS A 117 -6.68 -10.38 -5.94
C LYS A 117 -5.35 -10.06 -6.64
N ILE A 118 -4.60 -11.08 -7.10
CA ILE A 118 -3.36 -10.91 -7.87
C ILE A 118 -3.59 -10.11 -9.15
N ASN A 119 -4.66 -10.38 -9.89
CA ASN A 119 -4.94 -9.65 -11.13
C ASN A 119 -5.33 -8.20 -10.84
N MET A 120 -6.04 -7.93 -9.74
CA MET A 120 -6.34 -6.57 -9.30
C MET A 120 -5.06 -5.82 -8.91
N GLN A 121 -4.10 -6.48 -8.27
CA GLN A 121 -2.81 -5.88 -7.94
C GLN A 121 -1.98 -5.59 -9.20
N MET A 122 -1.97 -6.48 -10.19
CA MET A 122 -1.33 -6.22 -11.48
C MET A 122 -2.01 -5.06 -12.22
N PHE A 123 -3.35 -4.99 -12.18
CA PHE A 123 -4.09 -3.87 -12.75
C PHE A 123 -3.73 -2.55 -12.06
N ALA A 124 -3.62 -2.54 -10.72
CA ALA A 124 -3.17 -1.36 -9.98
C ALA A 124 -1.76 -0.93 -10.38
N MET A 125 -0.83 -1.88 -10.52
CA MET A 125 0.53 -1.60 -10.99
C MET A 125 0.53 -0.95 -12.38
N LEU A 126 -0.21 -1.52 -13.34
CA LEU A 126 -0.30 -0.99 -14.71
C LEU A 126 -0.96 0.39 -14.74
N LEU A 127 -2.08 0.55 -14.04
CA LEU A 127 -2.81 1.81 -13.96
C LEU A 127 -1.94 2.90 -13.31
N HIS A 128 -1.26 2.58 -12.22
CA HIS A 128 -0.34 3.50 -11.56
C HIS A 128 0.79 3.90 -12.51
N GLY A 129 1.41 2.93 -13.21
CA GLY A 129 2.47 3.21 -14.18
C GLY A 129 2.01 4.11 -15.34
N ILE A 130 0.82 3.86 -15.90
CA ILE A 130 0.24 4.69 -16.96
C ILE A 130 -0.01 6.11 -16.46
N LEU A 131 -0.68 6.25 -15.31
CA LEU A 131 -0.98 7.57 -14.74
C LEU A 131 0.30 8.34 -14.40
N PHE A 132 1.30 7.65 -13.87
CA PHE A 132 2.60 8.25 -13.55
C PHE A 132 3.34 8.72 -14.81
N ALA A 133 3.28 7.95 -15.90
CA ALA A 133 3.83 8.36 -17.20
C ALA A 133 3.08 9.55 -17.84
N LEU A 134 1.81 9.76 -17.50
CA LEU A 134 1.01 10.89 -17.98
C LEU A 134 1.28 12.20 -17.23
N ILE A 135 1.80 12.15 -16.00
CA ILE A 135 2.15 13.35 -15.20
C ILE A 135 3.03 14.34 -16.00
N PRO A 136 4.17 13.95 -16.60
CA PRO A 136 5.00 14.89 -17.37
C PRO A 136 4.28 15.45 -18.62
N LEU A 137 3.38 14.68 -19.21
CA LEU A 137 2.66 15.05 -20.44
C LEU A 137 1.58 16.12 -20.20
N CYS A 138 1.22 16.39 -18.93
CA CYS A 138 0.28 17.45 -18.56
C CYS A 138 0.72 18.84 -19.03
N THR A 139 2.02 19.06 -19.16
CA THR A 139 2.61 20.34 -19.60
C THR A 139 2.32 20.68 -21.07
N VAL A 140 1.92 19.69 -21.87
CA VAL A 140 1.63 19.86 -23.31
C VAL A 140 0.14 20.17 -23.56
N LEU A 141 -0.72 19.94 -22.56
CA LEU A 141 -2.16 20.15 -22.67
C LEU A 141 -2.55 21.60 -22.34
N PRO A 142 -3.62 22.14 -22.97
CA PRO A 142 -4.02 23.54 -22.82
C PRO A 142 -4.50 23.91 -21.40
N ASP A 143 -4.90 22.93 -20.59
CA ASP A 143 -5.24 23.12 -19.17
C ASP A 143 -4.50 22.10 -18.30
N ALA A 144 -3.27 22.43 -17.94
CA ALA A 144 -2.40 21.60 -17.11
C ALA A 144 -2.96 21.38 -15.70
N ALA A 145 -3.69 22.36 -15.16
CA ALA A 145 -4.26 22.29 -13.82
C ALA A 145 -5.42 21.30 -13.76
N LEU A 146 -6.39 21.40 -14.67
CA LEU A 146 -7.53 20.46 -14.72
C LEU A 146 -7.06 19.03 -14.98
N THR A 147 -6.14 18.85 -15.93
CA THR A 147 -5.58 17.53 -16.25
C THR A 147 -4.87 16.92 -15.04
N GLY A 148 -4.09 17.73 -14.32
CA GLY A 148 -3.40 17.31 -13.11
C GLY A 148 -4.35 16.84 -12.01
N TRP A 149 -5.43 17.59 -11.76
CA TRP A 149 -6.49 17.17 -10.85
C TRP A 149 -7.10 15.83 -11.23
N VAL A 150 -7.44 15.64 -12.51
CA VAL A 150 -8.04 14.39 -12.99
C VAL A 150 -7.11 13.20 -12.80
N ILE A 151 -5.82 13.35 -13.14
CA ILE A 151 -4.83 12.27 -12.99
C ILE A 151 -4.63 11.91 -11.52
N ILE A 152 -4.53 12.91 -10.63
CA ILE A 152 -4.32 12.63 -9.20
C ILE A 152 -5.58 12.01 -8.57
N LEU A 153 -6.78 12.42 -8.97
CA LEU A 153 -8.00 11.74 -8.55
C LEU A 153 -8.07 10.30 -9.06
N LEU A 154 -7.63 10.04 -10.29
CA LEU A 154 -7.51 8.67 -10.83
C LEU A 154 -6.48 7.83 -10.08
N LEU A 155 -5.39 8.45 -9.61
CA LEU A 155 -4.36 7.80 -8.77
C LEU A 155 -4.89 7.36 -7.40
N ALA A 156 -6.05 7.87 -6.95
CA ALA A 156 -6.72 7.37 -5.75
C ALA A 156 -7.12 5.88 -5.89
N ILE A 157 -7.46 5.42 -7.10
CA ILE A 157 -7.89 4.03 -7.36
C ILE A 157 -6.75 3.01 -7.13
N PRO A 158 -5.59 3.11 -7.81
CA PRO A 158 -4.49 2.18 -7.56
C PRO A 158 -3.97 2.30 -6.12
N THR A 159 -3.97 3.50 -5.53
CA THR A 159 -3.58 3.71 -4.12
C THR A 159 -4.52 2.95 -3.17
N ALA A 160 -5.83 2.97 -3.43
CA ALA A 160 -6.80 2.21 -2.64
C ALA A 160 -6.57 0.70 -2.72
N ILE A 161 -6.25 0.20 -3.92
CA ILE A 161 -5.92 -1.21 -4.13
C ILE A 161 -4.68 -1.59 -3.32
N ASN A 162 -3.60 -0.80 -3.43
CA ASN A 162 -2.33 -1.07 -2.74
C ASN A 162 -2.44 -1.02 -1.22
N SER A 163 -3.41 -0.28 -0.67
CA SER A 163 -3.59 -0.21 0.77
C SER A 163 -4.17 -1.48 1.39
N ILE A 164 -4.93 -2.28 0.62
CA ILE A 164 -5.72 -3.41 1.16
C ILE A 164 -5.26 -4.75 0.59
N LEU A 165 -4.96 -4.80 -0.71
CA LEU A 165 -4.74 -6.07 -1.40
C LEU A 165 -3.41 -6.74 -1.08
N PRO A 166 -2.28 -6.03 -0.95
CA PRO A 166 -0.99 -6.68 -0.72
C PRO A 166 -0.95 -7.55 0.53
N THR A 167 -1.47 -7.05 1.66
CA THR A 167 -1.53 -7.81 2.91
C THR A 167 -2.43 -9.03 2.79
N ALA A 168 -3.58 -8.89 2.12
CA ALA A 168 -4.52 -9.99 1.90
C ALA A 168 -3.97 -11.05 0.92
N ILE A 169 -3.25 -10.65 -0.13
CA ILE A 169 -2.60 -11.57 -1.08
C ILE A 169 -1.48 -12.33 -0.39
N MET A 170 -0.66 -11.64 0.41
CA MET A 170 0.43 -12.27 1.14
C MET A 170 -0.07 -13.33 2.12
N ALA A 171 -1.15 -13.02 2.86
CA ALA A 171 -1.82 -13.99 3.74
C ALA A 171 -2.39 -15.20 2.98
N ASP A 172 -3.05 -14.97 1.84
CA ASP A 172 -3.57 -16.06 1.01
C ASP A 172 -2.44 -16.97 0.46
N ILE A 173 -1.32 -16.37 0.04
CA ILE A 173 -0.13 -17.11 -0.43
C ILE A 173 0.48 -17.93 0.71
N ALA A 174 0.66 -17.33 1.89
CA ALA A 174 1.20 -18.01 3.06
C ALA A 174 0.31 -19.21 3.46
N LYS A 175 -1.01 -19.03 3.46
CA LYS A 175 -1.98 -20.10 3.74
C LYS A 175 -1.96 -21.20 2.68
N SER A 176 -1.87 -20.84 1.41
CA SER A 176 -1.78 -21.79 0.30
C SER A 176 -0.49 -22.62 0.38
N ASP A 177 0.65 -21.99 0.68
CA ASP A 177 1.93 -22.67 0.82
C ASP A 177 1.96 -23.55 2.09
N GLY A 178 1.34 -23.10 3.19
CA GLY A 178 1.17 -23.89 4.41
C GLY A 178 0.33 -25.16 4.20
N ASN A 179 -0.79 -25.04 3.49
CA ASN A 179 -1.63 -26.20 3.12
C ASN A 179 -0.88 -27.21 2.24
N ARG A 180 0.01 -26.75 1.36
CA ARG A 180 0.75 -27.60 0.43
C ARG A 180 1.96 -28.28 1.07
N THR A 181 2.64 -27.60 1.99
CA THR A 181 3.89 -28.07 2.62
C THR A 181 3.68 -28.69 3.99
N GLY A 182 2.50 -28.52 4.59
CA GLY A 182 2.22 -28.90 5.98
C GLY A 182 2.92 -28.02 7.02
N SER A 183 3.78 -27.08 6.58
CA SER A 183 4.51 -26.14 7.42
C SER A 183 3.84 -24.77 7.33
N HIS A 184 3.13 -24.39 8.40
CA HIS A 184 2.42 -23.13 8.48
C HIS A 184 3.43 -21.99 8.68
N LYS A 185 3.80 -21.34 7.58
CA LYS A 185 4.64 -20.13 7.58
C LYS A 185 3.78 -18.93 7.97
N GLU A 186 3.30 -18.92 9.21
CA GLU A 186 2.66 -17.74 9.79
C GLU A 186 3.76 -16.82 10.31
N GLY A 187 4.32 -16.02 9.38
CA GLY A 187 5.39 -15.07 9.63
C GLY A 187 5.56 -14.10 8.47
#